data_AF-A0A8J8H2U6-F1
#
_entry.id   AF-A0A8J8H2U6-F1
#
_cell.length_a   1.000
_cell.length_b   1.000
_cell.length_c   1.000
_cell.angle_alpha   90.00
_cell.angle_beta   90.00
_cell.angle_gamma   90.00
#
_symmetry.space_group_name_H-M   'P 1'
#
loop_
_entity.id
_entity.type
_entity.pdbx_description
1 polymer ?
#
loop_
_entity_poly.entity_id
_entity_poly.type
_entity_poly.pdbx_seq_one_letter_code
_entity_poly.pdbx_strand_id
1 'polypeptide(L)'
;MNDTYKKLELVTPDFDSRLASLIIELERMREKKLGGTTEASTFFQLKKIFHIFESVGSARIEGNNTTVAEYIEITIEDGNKEKDENIVEIENSERAMDFIDNALISRHKKIDRAFISDIHKIVTKDLSASKEGSKTPGDYRKVPVVIKNSKHKPADYIKVPDLMEELIDFINVENEPKYDLLKTAIAHHRFAWIHPFDNGNGRSVRLFTYAMLVNYGFNVEVGRIINPTAVFCIDRNKYYDALAKADDFSKEGLLSWCEYFLSGLKREIEKIYKLADYQFLKTKILLPALDMSLNRKVINDEEYKILKVAVEKQVFQFSDISPVFADMPRVTLSRKISALKKKEMIMPQGKSSIKYVLCFGNKYLRRDVVEMLDKNGFLPANT
;
A
#
# COMPACT_ATOMS: atom_id res chain seq x y z
N MET A 1 26.49 8.17 -34.73
CA MET A 1 25.19 8.59 -34.16
C MET A 1 25.39 8.61 -32.66
N ASN A 2 25.29 9.76 -32.00
CA ASN A 2 25.34 9.79 -30.53
C ASN A 2 24.17 8.94 -30.02
N ASP A 3 24.48 7.90 -29.26
CA ASP A 3 23.46 7.00 -28.73
C ASP A 3 22.71 7.75 -27.63
N THR A 4 21.64 8.45 -28.01
CA THR A 4 20.86 9.33 -27.11
C THR A 4 20.19 8.54 -25.97
N TYR A 5 20.10 7.22 -26.11
CA TYR A 5 19.45 6.33 -25.15
C TYR A 5 20.48 5.38 -24.56
N LYS A 6 20.90 5.64 -23.31
CA LYS A 6 21.78 4.72 -22.58
C LYS A 6 21.08 3.36 -22.38
N LYS A 7 21.84 2.30 -22.61
CA LYS A 7 21.43 0.92 -22.35
C LYS A 7 21.13 0.71 -20.86
N LEU A 8 20.09 -0.05 -20.57
CA LEU A 8 19.70 -0.41 -19.21
C LEU A 8 20.63 -1.48 -18.67
N GLU A 9 21.30 -1.15 -17.56
CA GLU A 9 22.27 -2.03 -16.92
C GLU A 9 22.07 -2.04 -15.41
N LEU A 10 22.47 -3.14 -14.78
CA LEU A 10 22.46 -3.26 -13.33
C LEU A 10 23.64 -2.49 -12.75
N VAL A 11 23.37 -1.55 -11.85
CA VAL A 11 24.41 -0.87 -11.06
C VAL A 11 24.53 -1.50 -9.68
N THR A 12 25.76 -1.69 -9.21
CA THR A 12 26.05 -2.24 -7.89
C THR A 12 26.74 -1.21 -7.01
N PRO A 13 26.37 -1.12 -5.72
CA PRO A 13 27.04 -0.26 -4.77
C PRO A 13 28.36 -0.87 -4.30
N ASP A 14 29.22 -0.02 -3.73
CA ASP A 14 30.40 -0.50 -3.01
C ASP A 14 29.98 -1.23 -1.71
N PHE A 15 30.76 -2.24 -1.31
CA PHE A 15 30.41 -3.13 -0.19
C PHE A 15 30.22 -2.38 1.14
N ASP A 16 31.06 -1.37 1.42
CA ASP A 16 31.01 -0.59 2.67
C ASP A 16 29.98 0.55 2.62
N SER A 17 29.21 0.66 1.54
CA SER A 17 28.21 1.72 1.40
C SER A 17 26.98 1.48 2.30
N ARG A 18 26.29 2.58 2.61
CA ARG A 18 24.99 2.53 3.27
C ARG A 18 23.97 1.71 2.47
N LEU A 19 23.99 1.82 1.14
CA LEU A 19 23.10 1.09 0.25
C LEU A 19 23.31 -0.43 0.35
N ALA A 20 24.56 -0.91 0.40
CA ALA A 20 24.84 -2.32 0.61
C ALA A 20 24.28 -2.83 1.96
N SER A 21 24.43 -2.05 3.03
CA SER A 21 23.83 -2.38 4.34
C SER A 21 22.29 -2.44 4.27
N LEU A 22 21.66 -1.49 3.58
CA LEU A 22 20.19 -1.48 3.39
C LEU A 22 19.68 -2.71 2.63
N ILE A 23 20.40 -3.15 1.60
CA ILE A 23 20.06 -4.38 0.85
C ILE A 23 20.09 -5.58 1.78
N ILE A 24 21.16 -5.75 2.57
CA ILE A 24 21.30 -6.86 3.51
C ILE A 24 20.16 -6.86 4.54
N GLU A 25 19.82 -5.69 5.09
CA GLU A 25 18.71 -5.56 6.03
C GLU A 25 17.36 -5.95 5.41
N LEU A 26 17.09 -5.51 4.18
CA LEU A 26 15.85 -5.81 3.47
C LEU A 26 15.75 -7.28 3.06
N GLU A 27 16.84 -7.92 2.64
CA GLU A 27 16.86 -9.37 2.37
C GLU A 27 16.57 -10.17 3.65
N ARG A 28 17.12 -9.75 4.79
CA ARG A 28 16.78 -10.36 6.09
C ARG A 28 15.31 -10.15 6.46
N MET A 29 14.69 -9.04 6.07
CA MET A 29 13.26 -8.79 6.28
C MET A 29 12.38 -9.62 5.33
N ARG A 30 12.83 -9.82 4.08
CA ARG A 30 12.17 -10.66 3.06
C ARG A 30 12.03 -12.11 3.52
N GLU A 31 13.07 -12.66 4.15
CA GLU A 31 13.07 -14.06 4.63
C GLU A 31 12.32 -14.26 5.96
N LYS A 32 12.08 -13.19 6.72
CA LYS A 32 11.32 -13.29 7.97
C LYS A 32 9.86 -13.61 7.68
N LYS A 33 9.42 -14.80 8.11
CA LYS A 33 7.98 -15.08 8.22
C LYS A 33 7.33 -13.99 9.06
N LEU A 34 6.21 -13.44 8.59
CA LEU A 34 5.41 -12.53 9.42
C LEU A 34 4.92 -13.32 10.64
N GLY A 35 5.60 -13.10 11.76
CA GLY A 35 5.19 -13.47 13.10
C GLY A 35 5.05 -12.19 13.91
N GLY A 36 4.01 -12.12 14.73
CA GLY A 36 3.72 -10.98 15.56
C GLY A 36 3.00 -11.40 16.83
N THR A 37 2.91 -10.48 17.78
CA THR A 37 2.11 -10.66 19.00
C THR A 37 0.65 -10.24 18.79
N THR A 38 0.34 -9.58 17.67
CA THR A 38 -1.03 -9.22 17.26
C THR A 38 -1.79 -10.43 16.71
N GLU A 39 -3.03 -10.60 17.17
CA GLU A 39 -3.97 -11.61 16.68
C GLU A 39 -4.25 -11.43 15.18
N ALA A 40 -4.25 -12.54 14.44
CA ALA A 40 -4.26 -12.56 12.99
C ALA A 40 -5.43 -11.77 12.36
N SER A 41 -6.66 -11.98 12.85
CA SER A 41 -7.85 -11.29 12.33
C SER A 41 -7.77 -9.77 12.53
N THR A 42 -7.25 -9.33 13.67
CA THR A 42 -7.01 -7.92 13.99
C THR A 42 -5.93 -7.33 13.09
N PHE A 43 -4.81 -8.05 12.93
CA PHE A 43 -3.72 -7.66 12.05
C PHE A 43 -4.20 -7.50 10.60
N PHE A 44 -4.95 -8.47 10.06
CA PHE A 44 -5.44 -8.40 8.68
C PHE A 44 -6.45 -7.28 8.43
N GLN A 45 -7.28 -6.94 9.41
CA GLN A 45 -8.16 -5.79 9.29
C GLN A 45 -7.38 -4.47 9.24
N LEU A 46 -6.40 -4.27 10.13
CA LEU A 46 -5.55 -3.07 10.15
C LEU A 46 -4.69 -2.97 8.89
N LYS A 47 -4.20 -4.10 8.42
CA LYS A 47 -3.45 -4.19 7.18
C LYS A 47 -4.28 -3.83 5.95
N LYS A 48 -5.55 -4.26 5.89
CA LYS A 48 -6.47 -3.83 4.84
C LYS A 48 -6.68 -2.31 4.86
N ILE A 49 -6.84 -1.74 6.05
CA ILE A 49 -6.93 -0.29 6.25
C ILE A 49 -5.64 0.40 5.75
N PHE A 50 -4.47 -0.16 6.08
CA PHE A 50 -3.19 0.36 5.62
C PHE A 50 -3.09 0.36 4.09
N HIS A 51 -3.46 -0.72 3.39
CA HIS A 51 -3.45 -0.74 1.92
C HIS A 51 -4.34 0.34 1.29
N ILE A 52 -5.50 0.64 1.91
CA ILE A 52 -6.35 1.75 1.46
C ILE A 52 -5.58 3.07 1.54
N PHE A 53 -4.78 3.28 2.60
CA PHE A 53 -3.94 4.48 2.72
C PHE A 53 -2.92 4.57 1.60
N GLU A 54 -2.32 3.45 1.21
CA GLU A 54 -1.35 3.38 0.12
C GLU A 54 -2.01 3.72 -1.22
N SER A 55 -3.23 3.23 -1.47
CA SER A 55 -4.02 3.55 -2.68
C SER A 55 -4.41 5.03 -2.74
N VAL A 56 -4.91 5.59 -1.63
CA VAL A 56 -5.23 7.03 -1.54
C VAL A 56 -3.96 7.85 -1.73
N GLY A 57 -2.86 7.47 -1.07
CA GLY A 57 -1.57 8.12 -1.22
C GLY A 57 -1.06 8.10 -2.67
N SER A 58 -1.28 7.01 -3.40
CA SER A 58 -0.94 6.87 -4.82
C SER A 58 -1.63 7.93 -5.67
N ALA A 59 -2.94 8.06 -5.49
CA ALA A 59 -3.74 9.01 -6.26
C ALA A 59 -3.34 10.47 -5.93
N ARG A 60 -3.03 10.74 -4.65
CA ARG A 60 -2.58 12.08 -4.22
C ARG A 60 -1.28 12.53 -4.86
N ILE A 61 -0.39 11.60 -5.24
CA ILE A 61 0.83 11.94 -6.00
C ILE A 61 0.44 12.61 -7.34
N GLU A 62 -0.59 12.09 -8.00
CA GLU A 62 -1.08 12.59 -9.30
C GLU A 62 -1.96 13.84 -9.18
N GLY A 63 -2.41 14.19 -7.97
CA GLY A 63 -3.18 15.42 -7.70
C GLY A 63 -4.63 15.18 -7.27
N ASN A 64 -5.01 13.94 -7.00
CA ASN A 64 -6.26 13.60 -6.32
C ASN A 64 -6.27 14.23 -4.91
N ASN A 65 -7.39 14.81 -4.49
CA ASN A 65 -7.53 15.50 -3.20
C ASN A 65 -8.33 14.71 -2.16
N THR A 66 -8.81 13.50 -2.49
CA THR A 66 -9.55 12.66 -1.56
C THR A 66 -8.70 12.30 -0.35
N THR A 67 -9.21 12.60 0.84
CA THR A 67 -8.61 12.17 2.09
C THR A 67 -8.95 10.71 2.37
N VAL A 68 -8.13 10.06 3.20
CA VAL A 68 -8.41 8.70 3.65
C VAL A 68 -9.75 8.60 4.38
N ALA A 69 -10.08 9.61 5.20
CA ALA A 69 -11.34 9.67 5.93
C ALA A 69 -12.54 9.73 4.97
N GLU A 70 -12.49 10.63 3.97
CA GLU A 70 -13.52 10.75 2.93
C GLU A 70 -13.68 9.46 2.13
N TYR A 71 -12.58 8.83 1.69
CA TYR A 71 -12.64 7.57 0.94
C TYR A 71 -13.33 6.46 1.75
N ILE A 72 -12.99 6.36 3.05
CA ILE A 72 -13.61 5.38 3.95
C ILE A 72 -15.10 5.70 4.15
N GLU A 73 -15.49 6.96 4.29
CA GLU A 73 -16.89 7.35 4.44
C GLU A 73 -17.70 7.03 3.18
N ILE A 74 -17.18 7.38 1.99
CA ILE A 74 -17.86 7.16 0.71
C ILE A 74 -18.02 5.67 0.39
N THR A 75 -16.96 4.86 0.57
CA THR A 75 -17.02 3.41 0.32
C THR A 75 -17.96 2.66 1.28
N ILE A 76 -18.34 3.28 2.40
CA ILE A 76 -19.31 2.73 3.36
C ILE A 76 -20.74 3.21 3.06
N GLU A 77 -20.90 4.46 2.58
CA GLU A 77 -22.21 5.11 2.50
C GLU A 77 -22.96 4.90 1.19
N ASP A 78 -22.30 4.52 0.09
CA ASP A 78 -22.96 4.55 -1.23
C ASP A 78 -23.22 3.19 -1.90
N GLY A 79 -24.52 2.97 -2.13
CA GLY A 79 -25.08 1.96 -3.02
C GLY A 79 -25.66 2.54 -4.30
N ASN A 80 -25.60 3.85 -4.59
CA ASN A 80 -26.01 4.43 -5.89
C ASN A 80 -25.79 5.96 -5.98
N LYS A 81 -24.54 6.42 -6.15
CA LYS A 81 -24.27 7.73 -6.77
C LYS A 81 -23.32 7.57 -7.95
N GLU A 82 -23.49 8.47 -8.91
CA GLU A 82 -22.57 8.66 -10.03
C GLU A 82 -21.14 8.72 -9.48
N LYS A 83 -20.32 7.71 -9.82
CA LYS A 83 -19.04 7.50 -9.13
C LYS A 83 -18.10 8.66 -9.46
N ASP A 84 -17.73 9.43 -8.44
CA ASP A 84 -16.66 10.43 -8.51
C ASP A 84 -15.39 9.76 -9.06
N GLU A 85 -14.86 10.30 -10.16
CA GLU A 85 -13.64 9.79 -10.82
C GLU A 85 -12.46 9.70 -9.84
N ASN A 86 -12.38 10.57 -8.83
CA ASN A 86 -11.34 10.50 -7.80
C ASN A 86 -11.42 9.19 -6.99
N ILE A 87 -12.65 8.73 -6.72
CA ILE A 87 -12.91 7.47 -6.00
C ILE A 87 -12.65 6.29 -6.94
N VAL A 88 -13.09 6.37 -8.20
CA VAL A 88 -12.84 5.35 -9.23
C VAL A 88 -11.33 5.14 -9.43
N GLU A 89 -10.53 6.21 -9.39
CA GLU A 89 -9.07 6.13 -9.51
C GLU A 89 -8.43 5.29 -8.39
N ILE A 90 -8.90 5.49 -7.15
CA ILE A 90 -8.42 4.74 -5.98
C ILE A 90 -8.88 3.27 -6.09
N GLU A 91 -10.17 3.04 -6.41
CA GLU A 91 -10.71 1.69 -6.63
C GLU A 91 -9.98 0.94 -7.76
N ASN A 92 -9.63 1.63 -8.84
CA ASN A 92 -8.86 1.07 -9.95
C ASN A 92 -7.49 0.57 -9.47
N SER A 93 -6.83 1.33 -8.60
CA SER A 93 -5.54 0.94 -8.02
C SER A 93 -5.69 -0.32 -7.14
N GLU A 94 -6.73 -0.40 -6.33
CA GLU A 94 -7.04 -1.60 -5.53
C GLU A 94 -7.33 -2.82 -6.42
N ARG A 95 -8.14 -2.65 -7.47
CA ARG A 95 -8.42 -3.70 -8.47
C ARG A 95 -7.16 -4.17 -9.20
N ALA A 96 -6.23 -3.27 -9.50
CA ALA A 96 -4.97 -3.64 -10.13
C ALA A 96 -4.08 -4.45 -9.19
N MET A 97 -4.04 -4.12 -7.90
CA MET A 97 -3.35 -4.94 -6.89
C MET A 97 -3.97 -6.34 -6.78
N ASP A 98 -5.31 -6.44 -6.76
CA ASP A 98 -6.01 -7.72 -6.77
C ASP A 98 -5.66 -8.55 -8.01
N PHE A 99 -5.60 -7.91 -9.18
CA PHE A 99 -5.17 -8.56 -10.42
C PHE A 99 -3.74 -9.09 -10.32
N ILE A 100 -2.79 -8.27 -9.85
CA ILE A 100 -1.38 -8.63 -9.71
C ILE A 100 -1.22 -9.82 -8.76
N ASP A 101 -1.87 -9.77 -7.61
CA ASP A 101 -1.85 -10.85 -6.63
C ASP A 101 -2.33 -12.18 -7.21
N ASN A 102 -3.48 -12.15 -7.88
CA ASN A 102 -4.09 -13.35 -8.47
C ASN A 102 -3.27 -13.88 -9.65
N ALA A 103 -2.68 -12.98 -10.43
CA ALA A 103 -1.84 -13.35 -11.56
C ALA A 103 -0.53 -14.00 -11.08
N LEU A 104 0.08 -13.48 -10.01
CA LEU A 104 1.41 -13.87 -9.53
C LEU A 104 1.38 -14.82 -8.32
N ILE A 105 0.25 -15.50 -8.05
CA ILE A 105 0.14 -16.54 -7.00
C ILE A 105 1.25 -17.59 -7.15
N SER A 106 1.49 -18.05 -8.38
CA SER A 106 2.67 -18.84 -8.74
C SER A 106 3.84 -17.87 -8.96
N ARG A 107 4.70 -17.72 -7.95
CA ARG A 107 5.94 -16.94 -8.02
C ARG A 107 6.73 -17.25 -9.31
N HIS A 108 7.55 -16.30 -9.76
CA HIS A 108 8.39 -16.41 -10.97
C HIS A 108 7.61 -16.45 -12.30
N LYS A 109 6.41 -15.86 -12.36
CA LYS A 109 5.80 -15.59 -13.66
C LYS A 109 6.55 -14.46 -14.35
N LYS A 110 6.74 -14.60 -15.67
CA LYS A 110 7.32 -13.54 -16.49
C LYS A 110 6.34 -12.37 -16.56
N ILE A 111 6.83 -11.18 -16.21
CA ILE A 111 6.10 -9.94 -16.45
C ILE A 111 6.38 -9.55 -17.90
N ASP A 112 5.35 -9.55 -18.75
CA ASP A 112 5.47 -9.25 -20.16
C ASP A 112 4.70 -7.98 -20.55
N ARG A 113 4.72 -7.65 -21.84
CA ARG A 113 3.99 -6.51 -22.41
C ARG A 113 2.49 -6.59 -22.14
N ALA A 114 1.89 -7.77 -22.22
CA ALA A 114 0.46 -7.96 -22.02
C ALA A 114 0.08 -7.67 -20.56
N PHE A 115 0.88 -8.15 -19.61
CA PHE A 115 0.71 -7.88 -18.19
C PHE A 115 0.76 -6.38 -17.87
N ILE A 116 1.76 -5.67 -18.42
CA ILE A 116 1.88 -4.21 -18.26
C ILE A 116 0.69 -3.48 -18.91
N SER A 117 0.23 -3.95 -20.08
CA SER A 117 -0.96 -3.44 -20.76
C SER A 117 -2.22 -3.59 -19.91
N ASP A 118 -2.40 -4.74 -19.25
CA ASP A 118 -3.57 -5.02 -18.43
C ASP A 118 -3.57 -4.20 -17.14
N ILE A 119 -2.42 -4.00 -16.49
CA ILE A 119 -2.30 -3.03 -15.39
C ILE A 119 -2.78 -1.65 -15.86
N HIS A 120 -2.26 -1.17 -17.01
CA HIS A 120 -2.62 0.15 -17.52
C HIS A 120 -4.12 0.27 -17.85
N LYS A 121 -4.72 -0.75 -18.47
CA LYS A 121 -6.16 -0.81 -18.72
C LYS A 121 -6.95 -0.68 -17.43
N ILE A 122 -6.57 -1.41 -16.38
CA ILE A 122 -7.27 -1.37 -15.09
C ILE A 122 -7.17 0.02 -14.45
N VAL A 123 -5.98 0.63 -14.43
CA VAL A 123 -5.78 1.93 -13.73
C VAL A 123 -6.51 3.10 -14.39
N THR A 124 -6.74 3.02 -15.71
CA THR A 124 -7.41 4.05 -16.50
C THR A 124 -8.89 3.79 -16.76
N LYS A 125 -9.42 2.64 -16.30
CA LYS A 125 -10.79 2.21 -16.59
C LYS A 125 -11.81 3.17 -15.97
N ASP A 126 -12.86 3.50 -16.73
CA ASP A 126 -13.99 4.33 -16.29
C ASP A 126 -13.58 5.73 -15.79
N LEU A 127 -12.42 6.22 -16.24
CA LEU A 127 -11.93 7.59 -16.00
C LEU A 127 -11.99 8.40 -17.29
N SER A 128 -12.27 9.70 -17.18
CA SER A 128 -12.35 10.58 -18.33
C SER A 128 -10.96 10.80 -18.93
N ALA A 129 -10.84 10.65 -20.26
CA ALA A 129 -9.59 10.90 -20.98
C ALA A 129 -9.12 12.37 -20.96
N SER A 130 -9.98 13.30 -20.51
CA SER A 130 -9.66 14.70 -20.25
C SER A 130 -9.06 14.95 -18.86
N LYS A 131 -9.05 13.92 -17.99
CA LYS A 131 -8.52 13.96 -16.62
C LYS A 131 -7.48 12.84 -16.43
N GLU A 132 -7.86 11.76 -15.74
CA GLU A 132 -6.98 10.67 -15.30
C GLU A 132 -7.14 9.39 -16.13
N GLY A 133 -8.04 9.39 -17.12
CA GLY A 133 -8.22 8.29 -18.08
C GLY A 133 -7.24 8.35 -19.25
N SER A 134 -7.22 7.28 -20.03
CA SER A 134 -6.40 7.14 -21.24
C SER A 134 -7.29 7.06 -22.48
N LYS A 135 -6.83 7.63 -23.60
CA LYS A 135 -7.49 7.51 -24.90
C LYS A 135 -7.21 6.17 -25.58
N THR A 136 -6.09 5.55 -25.23
CA THR A 136 -5.65 4.26 -25.79
C THR A 136 -5.27 3.27 -24.68
N PRO A 137 -6.24 2.82 -23.84
CA PRO A 137 -5.93 1.98 -22.69
C PRO A 137 -5.17 0.70 -23.04
N GLY A 138 -3.92 0.63 -22.60
CA GLY A 138 -3.05 -0.55 -22.71
C GLY A 138 -2.07 -0.48 -23.88
N ASP A 139 -2.23 0.52 -24.74
CA ASP A 139 -1.35 0.78 -25.87
C ASP A 139 -0.32 1.85 -25.54
N TYR A 140 0.89 1.69 -26.07
CA TYR A 140 1.89 2.74 -25.99
C TYR A 140 1.45 3.97 -26.78
N ARG A 141 1.81 5.14 -26.24
CA ARG A 141 1.48 6.42 -26.85
C ARG A 141 2.09 6.50 -28.25
N LYS A 142 1.35 7.15 -29.16
CA LYS A 142 1.79 7.45 -30.54
C LYS A 142 2.07 8.93 -30.74
N VAL A 143 2.14 9.68 -29.64
CA VAL A 143 2.33 11.13 -29.63
C VAL A 143 3.35 11.51 -28.54
N PRO A 144 4.01 12.67 -28.68
CA PRO A 144 4.79 13.25 -27.58
C PRO A 144 3.91 13.54 -26.38
N VAL A 145 4.48 13.39 -25.18
CA VAL A 145 3.86 13.74 -23.89
C VAL A 145 4.81 14.58 -23.07
N VAL A 146 4.26 15.37 -22.15
CA VAL A 146 5.02 16.21 -21.22
C VAL A 146 4.63 15.85 -19.81
N ILE A 147 5.63 15.67 -18.95
CA ILE A 147 5.40 15.45 -17.53
C ILE A 147 5.26 16.81 -16.87
N LYS A 148 4.09 17.07 -16.27
CA LYS A 148 3.82 18.33 -15.58
C LYS A 148 4.82 18.53 -14.44
N ASN A 149 5.38 19.73 -14.31
CA ASN A 149 6.36 20.11 -13.29
C ASN A 149 7.67 19.30 -13.28
N SER A 150 8.01 18.62 -14.37
CA SER A 150 9.31 17.95 -14.53
C SER A 150 10.16 18.65 -15.59
N LYS A 151 11.48 18.66 -15.37
CA LYS A 151 12.46 19.08 -16.40
C LYS A 151 12.78 17.94 -17.38
N HIS A 152 12.45 16.70 -17.01
CA HIS A 152 12.64 15.53 -17.84
C HIS A 152 11.76 15.59 -19.09
N LYS A 153 12.35 15.26 -20.24
CA LYS A 153 11.65 15.08 -21.49
C LYS A 153 11.56 13.57 -21.76
N PRO A 154 10.35 12.99 -21.75
CA PRO A 154 10.17 11.57 -22.06
C PRO A 154 10.79 11.18 -23.39
N ALA A 155 11.10 9.89 -23.53
CA ALA A 155 11.61 9.33 -24.77
C ALA A 155 10.73 9.66 -25.98
N ASP A 156 11.30 9.66 -27.18
CA ASP A 156 10.48 9.75 -28.40
C ASP A 156 9.47 8.59 -28.44
N TYR A 157 8.21 8.85 -28.79
CA TYR A 157 7.17 7.81 -28.84
C TYR A 157 7.54 6.69 -29.83
N ILE A 158 8.34 6.99 -30.87
CA ILE A 158 8.85 6.00 -31.82
C ILE A 158 9.77 4.97 -31.13
N LYS A 159 10.48 5.40 -30.08
CA LYS A 159 11.42 4.56 -29.32
C LYS A 159 10.80 3.83 -28.13
N VAL A 160 9.57 4.20 -27.73
CA VAL A 160 8.90 3.58 -26.58
C VAL A 160 8.80 2.06 -26.70
N PRO A 161 8.41 1.46 -27.84
CA PRO A 161 8.36 -0.01 -27.96
C PRO A 161 9.70 -0.67 -27.69
N ASP A 162 10.78 -0.20 -28.33
CA ASP A 162 12.13 -0.75 -28.17
C ASP A 162 12.62 -0.64 -26.71
N LEU A 163 12.40 0.52 -26.07
CA LEU A 163 12.85 0.78 -24.71
C LEU A 163 12.05 -0.01 -23.66
N MET A 164 10.76 -0.25 -23.92
CA MET A 164 9.94 -1.08 -23.04
C MET A 164 10.28 -2.56 -23.20
N GLU A 165 10.60 -3.01 -24.41
CA GLU A 165 11.09 -4.38 -24.63
C GLU A 165 12.42 -4.59 -23.88
N GLU A 166 13.36 -3.64 -23.99
CA GLU A 166 14.61 -3.65 -23.23
C GLU A 166 14.36 -3.73 -21.71
N LEU A 167 13.39 -2.96 -21.20
CA LEU A 167 12.99 -3.00 -19.79
C LEU A 167 12.41 -4.37 -19.39
N ILE A 168 11.53 -4.94 -20.22
CA ILE A 168 10.92 -6.26 -20.00
C ILE A 168 12.01 -7.34 -20.01
N ASP A 169 12.95 -7.29 -20.95
CA ASP A 169 14.08 -8.21 -20.99
C ASP A 169 14.90 -8.10 -19.71
N PHE A 170 15.29 -6.88 -19.32
CA PHE A 170 16.08 -6.62 -18.12
C PHE A 170 15.47 -7.19 -16.84
N ILE A 171 14.15 -7.02 -16.63
CA ILE A 171 13.49 -7.52 -15.41
C ILE A 171 13.38 -9.05 -15.38
N ASN A 172 13.32 -9.69 -16.55
CA ASN A 172 13.17 -11.13 -16.70
C ASN A 172 14.51 -11.88 -16.77
N VAL A 173 15.65 -11.18 -16.81
CA VAL A 173 16.97 -11.81 -16.63
C VAL A 173 17.04 -12.42 -15.23
N GLU A 174 17.41 -13.69 -15.14
CA GLU A 174 17.70 -14.36 -13.86
C GLU A 174 19.04 -13.84 -13.30
N ASN A 175 18.99 -13.27 -12.11
CA ASN A 175 20.18 -12.85 -11.36
C ASN A 175 20.12 -13.45 -9.95
N GLU A 176 21.23 -13.36 -9.22
CA GLU A 176 21.22 -13.72 -7.80
C GLU A 176 20.19 -12.88 -7.02
N PRO A 177 19.46 -13.46 -6.04
CA PRO A 177 18.39 -12.77 -5.31
C PRO A 177 18.79 -11.43 -4.68
N LYS A 178 20.07 -11.28 -4.31
CA LYS A 178 20.64 -10.03 -3.75
C LYS A 178 20.49 -8.80 -4.66
N TYR A 179 20.24 -9.01 -5.95
CA TYR A 179 20.08 -7.93 -6.94
C TYR A 179 18.61 -7.58 -7.22
N ASP A 180 17.65 -8.37 -6.73
CA ASP A 180 16.21 -8.20 -7.03
C ASP A 180 15.73 -6.79 -6.67
N LEU A 181 16.09 -6.32 -5.47
CA LEU A 181 15.72 -5.01 -4.96
C LEU A 181 16.32 -3.84 -5.77
N LEU A 182 17.59 -3.95 -6.16
CA LEU A 182 18.24 -2.95 -7.01
C LEU A 182 17.60 -2.92 -8.40
N LYS A 183 17.36 -4.11 -8.97
CA LYS A 183 16.70 -4.27 -10.26
C LYS A 183 15.30 -3.66 -10.24
N THR A 184 14.50 -3.88 -9.20
CA THR A 184 13.18 -3.25 -9.05
C THR A 184 13.28 -1.72 -9.01
N ALA A 185 14.21 -1.16 -8.24
CA ALA A 185 14.40 0.29 -8.17
C ALA A 185 14.80 0.85 -9.55
N ILE A 186 15.78 0.26 -10.22
CA ILE A 186 16.25 0.69 -11.55
C ILE A 186 15.11 0.58 -12.59
N ALA A 187 14.36 -0.52 -12.58
CA ALA A 187 13.23 -0.73 -13.47
C ALA A 187 12.11 0.28 -13.26
N HIS A 188 11.83 0.64 -11.99
CA HIS A 188 10.88 1.72 -11.67
C HIS A 188 11.31 3.04 -12.32
N HIS A 189 12.57 3.46 -12.11
CA HIS A 189 13.08 4.70 -12.71
C HIS A 189 12.99 4.65 -14.23
N ARG A 190 13.47 3.56 -14.86
CA ARG A 190 13.46 3.42 -16.32
C ARG A 190 12.05 3.49 -16.89
N PHE A 191 11.07 2.83 -16.28
CA PHE A 191 9.67 2.91 -16.71
C PHE A 191 9.15 4.35 -16.64
N ALA A 192 9.36 5.02 -15.50
CA ALA A 192 8.92 6.40 -15.30
C ALA A 192 9.58 7.37 -16.30
N TRP A 193 10.86 7.13 -16.60
CA TRP A 193 11.66 7.88 -17.57
C TRP A 193 11.19 7.67 -19.02
N ILE A 194 10.85 6.43 -19.42
CA ILE A 194 10.28 6.13 -20.75
C ILE A 194 8.92 6.81 -20.92
N HIS A 195 8.10 6.77 -19.87
CA HIS A 195 6.74 7.33 -19.83
C HIS A 195 5.88 6.79 -21.00
N PRO A 196 5.62 5.47 -21.06
CA PRO A 196 5.16 4.79 -22.27
C PRO A 196 3.70 5.07 -22.68
N PHE A 197 2.87 5.58 -21.78
CA PHE A 197 1.43 5.78 -22.02
C PHE A 197 1.06 7.26 -22.20
N ASP A 198 -0.13 7.53 -22.75
CA ASP A 198 -0.66 8.88 -22.90
C ASP A 198 -1.10 9.48 -21.55
N ASN A 199 -1.53 8.64 -20.62
CA ASN A 199 -1.84 9.01 -19.23
C ASN A 199 -1.62 7.84 -18.27
N GLY A 200 -1.80 8.03 -16.96
CA GLY A 200 -1.75 6.94 -15.97
C GLY A 200 -0.36 6.31 -15.76
N ASN A 201 0.71 6.93 -16.27
CA ASN A 201 2.08 6.42 -16.16
C ASN A 201 2.53 6.27 -14.70
N GLY A 202 2.27 7.27 -13.85
CA GLY A 202 2.64 7.25 -12.43
C GLY A 202 1.97 6.09 -11.68
N ARG A 203 0.67 5.90 -11.86
CA ARG A 203 -0.09 4.77 -11.29
C ARG A 203 0.43 3.43 -11.82
N SER A 204 0.67 3.34 -13.13
CA SER A 204 1.16 2.12 -13.79
C SER A 204 2.55 1.72 -13.30
N VAL A 205 3.49 2.66 -13.18
CA VAL A 205 4.87 2.34 -12.73
C VAL A 205 4.89 1.87 -11.27
N ARG A 206 4.06 2.44 -10.40
CA ARG A 206 3.95 2.01 -9.00
C ARG A 206 3.37 0.61 -8.88
N LEU A 207 2.36 0.28 -9.67
CA LEU A 207 1.78 -1.08 -9.72
C LEU A 207 2.70 -2.10 -10.40
N PHE A 208 3.45 -1.68 -11.43
CA PHE A 208 4.52 -2.48 -12.00
C PHE A 208 5.61 -2.80 -10.96
N THR A 209 5.99 -1.82 -10.15
CA THR A 209 6.93 -2.00 -9.03
C THR A 209 6.38 -2.98 -8.01
N TYR A 210 5.09 -2.85 -7.65
CA TYR A 210 4.40 -3.80 -6.77
C TYR A 210 4.48 -5.23 -7.34
N ALA A 211 4.17 -5.40 -8.62
CA ALA A 211 4.26 -6.70 -9.30
C ALA A 211 5.67 -7.31 -9.25
N MET A 212 6.72 -6.51 -9.44
CA MET A 212 8.10 -7.00 -9.32
C MET A 212 8.43 -7.47 -7.89
N LEU A 213 8.06 -6.69 -6.87
CA LEU A 213 8.28 -7.08 -5.46
C LEU A 213 7.53 -8.37 -5.11
N VAL A 214 6.28 -8.48 -5.54
CA VAL A 214 5.46 -9.69 -5.42
C VAL A 214 6.16 -10.89 -6.08
N ASN A 215 6.64 -10.73 -7.31
CA ASN A 215 7.27 -11.80 -8.09
C ASN A 215 8.58 -12.28 -7.46
N TYR A 216 9.34 -11.35 -6.86
CA TYR A 216 10.54 -11.65 -6.07
C TYR A 216 10.20 -12.10 -4.64
N GLY A 217 8.96 -12.40 -4.30
CA GLY A 217 8.67 -13.04 -3.01
C GLY A 217 8.72 -12.10 -1.81
N PHE A 218 8.54 -10.78 -2.00
CA PHE A 218 8.08 -9.88 -0.93
C PHE A 218 6.59 -10.11 -0.57
N ASN A 219 6.13 -11.36 -0.75
CA ASN A 219 4.83 -11.88 -0.40
C ASN A 219 4.99 -12.88 0.75
N VAL A 220 4.50 -12.54 1.95
CA VAL A 220 4.30 -13.57 2.97
C VAL A 220 3.12 -14.43 2.58
N GLU A 221 3.27 -15.71 2.85
CA GLU A 221 2.30 -16.79 2.64
C GLU A 221 0.93 -16.57 3.33
N VAL A 222 0.75 -15.48 4.08
CA VAL A 222 -0.54 -15.11 4.70
C VAL A 222 -1.03 -13.72 4.24
N GLY A 223 -0.55 -13.19 3.10
CA GLY A 223 -1.14 -12.02 2.39
C GLY A 223 -0.18 -10.85 2.12
N ARG A 224 -0.51 -10.02 1.12
CA ARG A 224 0.21 -8.81 0.60
C ARG A 224 1.08 -8.09 1.62
N ILE A 225 2.41 -8.01 1.58
CA ILE A 225 3.11 -7.26 2.65
C ILE A 225 3.06 -5.75 2.40
N ILE A 226 3.23 -5.29 1.15
CA ILE A 226 3.60 -3.89 0.90
C ILE A 226 3.06 -3.45 -0.46
N ASN A 227 2.32 -2.35 -0.53
CA ASN A 227 2.24 -1.58 -1.77
C ASN A 227 3.38 -0.53 -1.75
N PRO A 228 4.44 -0.66 -2.57
CA PRO A 228 5.57 0.27 -2.58
C PRO A 228 5.17 1.70 -2.93
N THR A 229 3.93 1.94 -3.36
CA THR A 229 3.41 3.30 -3.51
C THR A 229 3.67 4.16 -2.26
N ALA A 230 3.52 3.59 -1.06
CA ALA A 230 3.71 4.34 0.19
C ALA A 230 5.13 4.92 0.37
N VAL A 231 6.14 4.31 -0.26
CA VAL A 231 7.53 4.83 -0.36
C VAL A 231 7.55 6.25 -0.93
N PHE A 232 6.68 6.53 -1.91
CA PHE A 232 6.67 7.75 -2.70
C PHE A 232 5.69 8.80 -2.17
N CYS A 233 4.69 8.38 -1.38
CA CYS A 233 3.62 9.25 -0.94
C CYS A 233 4.04 10.23 0.17
N ILE A 234 5.07 9.90 0.97
CA ILE A 234 5.47 10.70 2.14
C ILE A 234 5.87 12.12 1.73
N ASP A 235 6.58 12.26 0.61
CA ASP A 235 7.03 13.56 0.09
C ASP A 235 7.18 13.47 -1.43
N ARG A 236 6.16 13.94 -2.15
CA ARG A 236 6.14 13.92 -3.62
C ARG A 236 7.31 14.70 -4.24
N ASN A 237 7.73 15.80 -3.62
CA ASN A 237 8.82 16.62 -4.15
C ASN A 237 10.14 15.86 -4.03
N LYS A 238 10.41 15.24 -2.87
CA LYS A 238 11.60 14.38 -2.71
C LYS A 238 11.60 13.20 -3.68
N TYR A 239 10.44 12.61 -3.96
CA TYR A 239 10.33 11.54 -4.95
C TYR A 239 10.73 12.01 -6.35
N TYR A 240 10.20 13.15 -6.81
CA TYR A 240 10.57 13.72 -8.11
C TYR A 240 12.03 14.18 -8.16
N ASP A 241 12.54 14.78 -7.08
CA ASP A 241 13.95 15.16 -6.98
C ASP A 241 14.88 13.94 -7.03
N ALA A 242 14.48 12.82 -6.42
CA ALA A 242 15.24 11.58 -6.44
C ALA A 242 15.25 10.93 -7.83
N LEU A 243 14.11 10.93 -8.55
CA LEU A 243 14.06 10.50 -9.95
C LEU A 243 14.96 11.37 -10.83
N ALA A 244 14.86 12.70 -10.68
CA ALA A 244 15.62 13.66 -11.49
C ALA A 244 17.14 13.47 -11.37
N LYS A 245 17.64 13.04 -10.21
CA LYS A 245 19.06 12.71 -10.00
C LYS A 245 19.53 11.49 -10.79
N ALA A 246 18.62 10.59 -11.16
CA ALA A 246 18.93 9.38 -11.92
C ALA A 246 18.67 9.51 -13.44
N ASP A 247 18.08 10.63 -13.88
CA ASP A 247 17.69 10.83 -15.30
C ASP A 247 18.87 10.87 -16.28
N ASP A 248 20.08 11.15 -15.79
CA ASP A 248 21.30 11.10 -16.59
C ASP A 248 21.91 9.69 -16.71
N PHE A 249 21.35 8.71 -16.00
CA PHE A 249 21.85 7.34 -15.86
C PHE A 249 23.35 7.28 -15.52
N SER A 250 23.84 8.22 -14.72
CA SER A 250 25.13 8.07 -14.04
C SER A 250 25.02 6.96 -13.00
N LYS A 251 26.15 6.29 -12.72
CA LYS A 251 26.19 5.26 -11.67
C LYS A 251 25.79 5.88 -10.34
N GLU A 252 26.30 7.07 -10.05
CA GLU A 252 26.06 7.83 -8.83
C GLU A 252 24.58 8.22 -8.68
N GLY A 253 23.95 8.71 -9.76
CA GLY A 253 22.54 9.07 -9.79
C GLY A 253 21.63 7.88 -9.56
N LEU A 254 21.88 6.77 -10.27
CA LEU A 254 21.11 5.52 -10.11
C LEU A 254 21.26 4.92 -8.70
N LEU A 255 22.48 4.90 -8.14
CA LEU A 255 22.69 4.43 -6.77
C LEU A 255 22.01 5.33 -5.73
N SER A 256 22.03 6.66 -5.93
CA SER A 256 21.28 7.59 -5.08
C SER A 256 19.78 7.33 -5.13
N TRP A 257 19.23 7.01 -6.31
CA TRP A 257 17.84 6.63 -6.48
C TRP A 257 17.52 5.30 -5.78
N CYS A 258 18.37 4.28 -5.95
CA CYS A 258 18.24 3.00 -5.25
C CYS A 258 18.23 3.18 -3.72
N GLU A 259 19.11 4.03 -3.18
CA GLU A 259 19.13 4.31 -1.74
C GLU A 259 17.85 4.99 -1.26
N TYR A 260 17.32 5.96 -2.02
CA TYR A 260 16.03 6.60 -1.71
C TYR A 260 14.89 5.57 -1.68
N PHE A 261 14.78 4.77 -2.75
CA PHE A 261 13.76 3.75 -2.92
C PHE A 261 13.82 2.71 -1.80
N LEU A 262 14.98 2.10 -1.56
CA LEU A 262 15.15 1.04 -0.57
C LEU A 262 15.01 1.55 0.86
N SER A 263 15.47 2.76 1.15
CA SER A 263 15.21 3.40 2.45
C SER A 263 13.72 3.57 2.72
N GLY A 264 12.94 3.94 1.70
CA GLY A 264 11.49 4.05 1.86
C GLY A 264 10.81 2.70 1.96
N LEU A 265 11.22 1.70 1.16
CA LEU A 265 10.70 0.34 1.28
C LEU A 265 10.90 -0.21 2.69
N LYS A 266 12.08 0.00 3.28
CA LYS A 266 12.38 -0.38 4.67
C LYS A 266 11.42 0.27 5.66
N ARG A 267 11.16 1.57 5.54
CA ARG A 267 10.22 2.29 6.43
C ARG A 267 8.80 1.72 6.36
N GLU A 268 8.33 1.36 5.16
CA GLU A 268 7.01 0.77 4.99
C GLU A 268 6.93 -0.64 5.60
N ILE A 269 7.98 -1.46 5.45
CA ILE A 269 8.06 -2.77 6.12
C ILE A 269 8.04 -2.61 7.65
N GLU A 270 8.77 -1.64 8.18
CA GLU A 270 8.80 -1.37 9.63
C GLU A 270 7.43 -0.95 10.17
N LYS A 271 6.61 -0.23 9.40
CA LYS A 271 5.22 0.07 9.78
C LYS A 271 4.39 -1.22 9.90
N ILE A 272 4.53 -2.16 8.96
CA ILE A 272 3.84 -3.45 9.06
C ILE A 272 4.28 -4.22 10.30
N TYR A 273 5.57 -4.20 10.65
CA TYR A 273 6.04 -4.82 11.90
C TYR A 273 5.48 -4.14 13.15
N LYS A 274 5.26 -2.81 13.13
CA LYS A 274 4.54 -2.12 14.21
C LYS A 274 3.09 -2.58 14.34
N LEU A 275 2.39 -2.89 13.22
CA LEU A 275 1.05 -3.50 13.28
C LEU A 275 1.09 -4.94 13.83
N ALA A 276 2.19 -5.66 13.59
CA ALA A 276 2.39 -7.01 14.13
C ALA A 276 2.77 -7.00 15.62
N ASP A 277 3.24 -5.88 16.17
CA ASP A 277 3.51 -5.70 17.59
C ASP A 277 2.27 -5.21 18.34
N TYR A 278 1.68 -6.09 19.13
CA TYR A 278 0.48 -5.78 19.88
C TYR A 278 0.70 -4.75 20.98
N GLN A 279 1.89 -4.65 21.58
CA GLN A 279 2.13 -3.64 22.62
C GLN A 279 2.09 -2.24 22.01
N PHE A 280 2.69 -2.07 20.83
CA PHE A 280 2.55 -0.85 20.04
C PHE A 280 1.08 -0.59 19.71
N LEU A 281 0.38 -1.56 19.10
CA LEU A 281 -1.03 -1.39 18.71
C LEU A 281 -1.92 -1.01 19.90
N LYS A 282 -1.82 -1.73 21.00
CA LYS A 282 -2.59 -1.48 22.22
C LYS A 282 -2.39 -0.05 22.73
N THR A 283 -1.13 0.36 22.91
CA THR A 283 -0.79 1.60 23.62
C THR A 283 -0.87 2.84 22.74
N LYS A 284 -0.58 2.72 21.45
CA LYS A 284 -0.51 3.84 20.52
C LYS A 284 -1.73 4.00 19.63
N ILE A 285 -2.45 2.91 19.37
CA ILE A 285 -3.55 2.89 18.41
C ILE A 285 -4.89 2.60 19.11
N LEU A 286 -5.06 1.41 19.68
CA LEU A 286 -6.37 0.90 20.08
C LEU A 286 -6.93 1.58 21.33
N LEU A 287 -6.18 1.69 22.43
CA LEU A 287 -6.67 2.38 23.63
C LEU A 287 -6.94 3.87 23.37
N PRO A 288 -6.02 4.65 22.74
CA PRO A 288 -6.31 6.04 22.39
C PRO A 288 -7.52 6.21 21.46
N ALA A 289 -7.70 5.29 20.49
CA ALA A 289 -8.88 5.32 19.63
C ALA A 289 -10.17 5.08 20.41
N LEU A 290 -10.19 4.16 21.39
CA LEU A 290 -11.35 3.95 22.26
C LEU A 290 -11.64 5.16 23.15
N ASP A 291 -10.61 5.80 23.71
CA ASP A 291 -10.76 7.02 24.51
C ASP A 291 -11.37 8.15 23.66
N MET A 292 -10.93 8.29 22.41
CA MET A 292 -11.52 9.22 21.46
C MET A 292 -12.96 8.88 21.10
N SER A 293 -13.27 7.60 20.84
CA SER A 293 -14.65 7.16 20.57
C SER A 293 -15.58 7.48 21.74
N LEU A 294 -15.10 7.31 22.99
CA LEU A 294 -15.87 7.67 24.18
C LEU A 294 -16.08 9.19 24.27
N ASN A 295 -15.02 9.99 24.09
CA ASN A 295 -15.08 11.45 24.12
C ASN A 295 -16.01 12.02 23.03
N ARG A 296 -16.03 11.39 21.84
CA ARG A 296 -16.90 11.74 20.72
C ARG A 296 -18.33 11.19 20.88
N LYS A 297 -18.63 10.49 21.98
CA LYS A 297 -19.93 9.82 22.25
C LYS A 297 -20.33 8.81 21.16
N VAL A 298 -19.35 8.24 20.46
CA VAL A 298 -19.54 7.15 19.51
C VAL A 298 -19.89 5.85 20.24
N ILE A 299 -19.24 5.64 21.38
CA ILE A 299 -19.51 4.55 22.32
C ILE A 299 -19.89 5.12 23.69
N ASN A 300 -20.70 4.39 24.44
CA ASN A 300 -20.98 4.71 25.84
C ASN A 300 -19.98 4.05 26.81
N ASP A 301 -20.07 4.37 28.10
CA ASP A 301 -19.16 3.85 29.13
C ASP A 301 -19.14 2.32 29.26
N GLU A 302 -20.28 1.67 29.06
CA GLU A 302 -20.38 0.20 29.13
C GLU A 302 -19.74 -0.44 27.90
N GLU A 303 -19.97 0.12 26.71
CA GLU A 303 -19.33 -0.30 25.47
C GLU A 303 -17.82 -0.12 25.55
N TYR A 304 -17.35 1.03 26.07
CA TYR A 304 -15.93 1.29 26.31
C TYR A 304 -15.30 0.23 27.23
N LYS A 305 -15.95 -0.11 28.35
CA LYS A 305 -15.44 -1.15 29.26
C LYS A 305 -15.32 -2.51 28.57
N ILE A 306 -16.29 -2.91 27.75
CA ILE A 306 -16.24 -4.17 27.00
C ILE A 306 -15.12 -4.14 25.96
N LEU A 307 -15.02 -3.07 25.16
CA LEU A 307 -13.99 -2.92 24.13
C LEU A 307 -12.59 -2.82 24.73
N LYS A 308 -12.44 -2.24 25.92
CA LYS A 308 -11.19 -2.24 26.67
C LYS A 308 -10.76 -3.66 27.05
N VAL A 309 -11.68 -4.53 27.49
CA VAL A 309 -11.37 -5.97 27.70
C VAL A 309 -10.91 -6.63 26.40
N ALA A 310 -11.54 -6.30 25.27
CA ALA A 310 -11.13 -6.79 23.96
C ALA A 310 -9.68 -6.36 23.61
N VAL A 311 -9.30 -5.11 23.91
CA VAL A 311 -7.92 -4.62 23.74
C VAL A 311 -6.94 -5.22 24.76
N GLU A 312 -7.37 -5.54 25.97
CA GLU A 312 -6.48 -6.15 26.94
C GLU A 312 -6.17 -7.62 26.62
N LYS A 313 -7.13 -8.33 26.01
CA LYS A 313 -7.06 -9.77 25.78
C LYS A 313 -6.79 -10.18 24.34
N GLN A 314 -6.97 -9.30 23.35
CA GLN A 314 -7.03 -9.57 21.91
C GLN A 314 -8.18 -10.49 21.49
N VAL A 315 -8.24 -11.65 22.13
CA VAL A 315 -9.28 -12.65 22.03
C VAL A 315 -9.95 -12.76 23.39
N PHE A 316 -11.23 -12.43 23.46
CA PHE A 316 -11.99 -12.45 24.70
C PHE A 316 -13.27 -13.25 24.56
N GLN A 317 -13.85 -13.65 25.68
CA GLN A 317 -15.12 -14.35 25.77
C GLN A 317 -15.94 -13.78 26.94
N PHE A 318 -17.16 -14.28 27.11
CA PHE A 318 -18.08 -13.78 28.13
C PHE A 318 -17.46 -13.76 29.54
N SER A 319 -16.70 -14.80 29.90
CA SER A 319 -16.06 -14.92 31.22
C SER A 319 -14.98 -13.87 31.49
N ASP A 320 -14.41 -13.25 30.46
CA ASP A 320 -13.45 -12.16 30.61
C ASP A 320 -14.15 -10.82 30.92
N ILE A 321 -15.41 -10.68 30.51
CA ILE A 321 -16.20 -9.47 30.67
C ILE A 321 -17.02 -9.51 31.97
N SER A 322 -17.57 -10.68 32.34
CA SER A 322 -18.46 -10.80 33.50
C SER A 322 -17.90 -10.23 34.81
N PRO A 323 -16.59 -10.31 35.14
CA PRO A 323 -16.05 -9.71 36.36
C PRO A 323 -16.12 -8.17 36.37
N VAL A 324 -16.05 -7.52 35.20
CA VAL A 324 -16.13 -6.05 35.04
C VAL A 324 -17.57 -5.55 35.26
N PHE A 325 -18.55 -6.45 35.10
CA PHE A 325 -19.98 -6.17 35.22
C PHE A 325 -20.64 -7.12 36.21
N ALA A 326 -20.02 -7.31 37.39
CA ALA A 326 -20.48 -8.27 38.40
C ALA A 326 -21.93 -8.05 38.82
N ASP A 327 -22.38 -6.79 38.87
CA ASP A 327 -23.75 -6.41 39.26
C ASP A 327 -24.76 -6.48 38.10
N MET A 328 -24.32 -6.80 36.88
CA MET A 328 -25.18 -6.83 35.70
C MET A 328 -25.73 -8.24 35.47
N PRO A 329 -27.06 -8.41 35.28
CA PRO A 329 -27.62 -9.71 34.93
C PRO A 329 -27.01 -10.27 33.65
N ARG A 330 -26.70 -11.57 33.65
CA ARG A 330 -26.09 -12.28 32.51
C ARG A 330 -26.80 -12.02 31.18
N VAL A 331 -28.14 -12.02 31.20
CA VAL A 331 -28.97 -11.78 30.02
C VAL A 331 -28.76 -10.36 29.46
N THR A 332 -28.66 -9.36 30.34
CA THR A 332 -28.40 -7.96 29.97
C THR A 332 -27.02 -7.81 29.36
N LEU A 333 -25.98 -8.38 29.99
CA LEU A 333 -24.61 -8.32 29.46
C LEU A 333 -24.51 -9.03 28.10
N SER A 334 -25.16 -10.18 27.94
CA SER A 334 -25.22 -10.88 26.66
C SER A 334 -25.88 -10.04 25.56
N ARG A 335 -26.94 -9.28 25.88
CA ARG A 335 -27.57 -8.36 24.91
C ARG A 335 -26.63 -7.24 24.49
N LYS A 336 -25.82 -6.71 25.40
CA LYS A 336 -24.80 -5.67 25.08
C LYS A 336 -23.71 -6.21 24.16
N ILE A 337 -23.20 -7.41 24.40
CA ILE A 337 -22.24 -8.08 23.50
C ILE A 337 -22.87 -8.26 22.11
N SER A 338 -24.11 -8.73 22.04
CA SER A 338 -24.85 -8.85 20.76
C SER A 338 -25.04 -7.51 20.05
N ALA A 339 -25.28 -6.43 20.79
CA ALA A 339 -25.38 -5.08 20.23
C ALA A 339 -24.05 -4.62 19.62
N LEU A 340 -22.92 -4.86 20.29
CA LEU A 340 -21.58 -4.57 19.76
C LEU A 340 -21.26 -5.36 18.48
N LYS A 341 -21.69 -6.64 18.42
CA LYS A 341 -21.60 -7.44 17.18
C LYS A 341 -22.42 -6.82 16.05
N LYS A 342 -23.67 -6.43 16.34
CA LYS A 342 -24.55 -5.79 15.34
C LYS A 342 -24.01 -4.44 14.87
N LYS A 343 -23.33 -3.70 15.75
CA LYS A 343 -22.61 -2.46 15.42
C LYS A 343 -21.29 -2.71 14.67
N GLU A 344 -20.89 -3.97 14.50
CA GLU A 344 -19.61 -4.38 13.91
C GLU A 344 -18.37 -3.83 14.63
N MET A 345 -18.44 -3.71 15.95
CA MET A 345 -17.30 -3.31 16.80
C MET A 345 -16.52 -4.52 17.34
N ILE A 346 -17.15 -5.70 17.35
CA ILE A 346 -16.53 -6.98 17.68
C ILE A 346 -17.05 -8.05 16.71
N MET A 347 -16.25 -9.08 16.47
CA MET A 347 -16.63 -10.21 15.61
C MET A 347 -16.15 -11.53 16.20
N PRO A 348 -16.76 -12.67 15.83
CA PRO A 348 -16.28 -13.97 16.30
C PRO A 348 -14.87 -14.28 15.78
N GLN A 349 -14.06 -14.96 16.59
CA GLN A 349 -12.73 -15.41 16.18
C GLN A 349 -12.85 -16.63 15.26
N GLY A 350 -12.61 -16.44 13.95
CA GLY A 350 -12.74 -17.52 12.96
C GLY A 350 -14.14 -18.13 12.97
N LYS A 351 -14.24 -19.45 13.15
CA LYS A 351 -15.53 -20.17 13.25
C LYS A 351 -16.05 -20.30 14.70
N SER A 352 -15.39 -19.68 15.69
CA SER A 352 -15.83 -19.76 17.08
C SER A 352 -17.15 -19.00 17.29
N SER A 353 -18.06 -19.55 18.09
CA SER A 353 -19.28 -18.85 18.53
C SER A 353 -19.12 -18.16 19.89
N ILE A 354 -17.99 -18.38 20.57
CA ILE A 354 -17.79 -18.02 21.99
C ILE A 354 -16.67 -16.98 22.16
N LYS A 355 -15.64 -17.07 21.33
CA LYS A 355 -14.50 -16.15 21.34
C LYS A 355 -14.69 -15.02 20.34
N TYR A 356 -14.27 -13.84 20.73
CA TYR A 356 -14.45 -12.59 20.00
C TYR A 356 -13.13 -11.85 19.88
N VAL A 357 -13.02 -11.07 18.81
CA VAL A 357 -11.94 -10.11 18.54
C VAL A 357 -12.54 -8.76 18.20
N LEU A 358 -11.74 -7.70 18.22
CA LEU A 358 -12.18 -6.39 17.71
C LEU A 358 -12.53 -6.48 16.23
N CYS A 359 -13.58 -5.75 15.86
CA CYS A 359 -13.99 -5.57 14.48
C CYS A 359 -13.94 -4.08 14.17
N PHE A 360 -13.28 -3.72 13.07
CA PHE A 360 -13.28 -2.36 12.56
C PHE A 360 -14.34 -2.18 11.47
N GLY A 361 -15.39 -3.00 11.45
CA GLY A 361 -16.55 -2.82 10.58
C GLY A 361 -17.30 -1.53 10.88
N ASN A 362 -17.43 -1.18 12.16
CA ASN A 362 -18.03 0.08 12.59
C ASN A 362 -17.30 1.31 12.05
N LYS A 363 -18.01 2.15 11.28
CA LYS A 363 -17.42 3.32 10.61
C LYS A 363 -16.77 4.33 11.56
N TYR A 364 -17.37 4.58 12.72
CA TYR A 364 -16.87 5.57 13.66
C TYR A 364 -15.64 5.08 14.43
N LEU A 365 -15.67 3.83 14.91
CA LEU A 365 -14.49 3.22 15.54
C LEU A 365 -13.33 3.11 14.55
N ARG A 366 -13.61 2.72 13.29
CA ARG A 366 -12.60 2.68 12.23
C ARG A 366 -11.97 4.05 12.01
N ARG A 367 -12.78 5.12 11.93
CA ARG A 367 -12.28 6.49 11.78
C ARG A 367 -11.32 6.88 12.91
N ASP A 368 -11.66 6.57 14.16
CA ASP A 368 -10.80 6.89 15.30
C ASP A 368 -9.49 6.08 15.28
N VAL A 369 -9.55 4.81 14.83
CA VAL A 369 -8.35 3.97 14.60
C VAL A 369 -7.48 4.54 13.48
N VAL A 370 -8.07 4.98 12.36
CA VAL A 370 -7.37 5.62 11.24
C VAL A 370 -6.67 6.89 11.69
N GLU A 371 -7.33 7.72 12.49
CA GLU A 371 -6.74 8.94 13.05
C GLU A 371 -5.54 8.62 13.96
N MET A 372 -5.59 7.52 14.72
CA MET A 372 -4.44 7.08 15.52
C MET A 372 -3.31 6.51 14.68
N LEU A 373 -3.60 5.78 13.61
CA LEU A 373 -2.58 5.35 12.66
C LEU A 373 -1.89 6.56 12.02
N ASP A 374 -2.66 7.59 11.65
CA ASP A 374 -2.13 8.84 11.11
C ASP A 374 -1.18 9.55 12.08
N LYS A 375 -1.62 9.80 13.32
CA LYS A 375 -0.79 10.43 14.37
C LYS A 375 0.50 9.65 14.68
N ASN A 376 0.56 8.37 14.33
CA ASN A 376 1.74 7.53 14.51
C ASN A 376 2.54 7.30 13.21
N GLY A 377 2.29 8.11 12.18
CA GLY A 377 3.09 8.16 10.95
C GLY A 377 2.81 7.02 9.98
N PHE A 378 1.63 6.40 10.04
CA PHE A 378 1.24 5.38 9.05
C PHE A 378 0.75 6.01 7.76
N LEU A 379 0.15 7.19 7.80
CA LEU A 379 -0.29 7.91 6.61
C LEU A 379 0.82 8.85 6.09
N PRO A 380 0.81 9.18 4.79
CA PRO A 380 1.68 10.20 4.22
C PRO A 380 1.44 11.58 4.86
N ALA A 381 2.50 12.38 5.05
CA ALA A 381 2.38 13.71 5.64
C ALA A 381 1.48 14.63 4.79
N ASN A 382 0.60 15.39 5.46
CA ASN A 382 -0.53 16.19 4.95
C ASN A 382 -1.89 15.47 4.96
N THR A 383 -2.21 14.84 6.09
CA THR A 383 -3.60 14.65 6.53
C THR A 383 -4.27 15.95 6.93
#